data_AF-A0A961T2Y9-F1
#
_entry.id   AF-A0A961T2Y9-F1
#
_cell.length_a   1.000
_cell.length_b   1.000
_cell.length_c   1.000
_cell.angle_alpha   90.00
_cell.angle_beta   90.00
_cell.angle_gamma   90.00
#
_symmetry.space_group_name_H-M   'P 1'
#
loop_
_entity.id
_entity.type
_entity.pdbx_description
1 polymer ?
#
loop_
_entity_poly.entity_id
_entity_poly.type
_entity_poly.pdbx_seq_one_letter_code
_entity_poly.pdbx_strand_id
1 'polypeptide(L)'
;MLGLTRSFIKDKGGNFAIIFGLSLVPLMGLAGAAVDYSRILKAESRLQSAADAAALAAASGGDDVNDMRRIAASFLESNAPDLSPTAETTVSGNTLTVVARAEIDLPVLAAFGWPVARLEITSGVESALPLGNGKVRLEEGKSYSPQVVDAQIAIARRQFARAVRKLPQHMREKMERQFEAEIARARGRYISQGGALRITR
;
A
#
# COMPACT_ATOMS: atom_id res chain seq x y z
N MET A 1 28.57 37.36 55.83
CA MET A 1 28.23 36.07 55.15
C MET A 1 28.54 36.10 53.64
N LEU A 2 29.71 36.57 53.20
CA LEU A 2 30.06 36.70 51.76
C LEU A 2 31.27 35.83 51.32
N GLY A 3 31.81 34.97 52.19
CA GLY A 3 33.01 34.18 51.90
C GLY A 3 32.74 32.86 51.16
N LEU A 4 31.54 32.28 51.30
CA LEU A 4 31.21 30.95 50.78
C LEU A 4 31.14 30.92 49.25
N THR A 5 30.51 31.92 48.62
CA THR A 5 30.31 32.00 47.17
C THR A 5 31.63 32.15 46.39
N ARG A 6 32.67 32.73 47.00
CA ARG A 6 33.98 32.95 46.37
C ARG A 6 34.86 31.69 46.37
N SER A 7 34.62 30.75 47.28
CA SER A 7 35.30 29.45 47.32
C SER A 7 34.75 28.50 46.25
N PHE A 8 33.44 28.53 46.00
CA PHE A 8 32.80 27.71 44.95
C PHE A 8 33.30 28.02 43.53
N ILE A 9 33.67 29.28 43.26
CA ILE A 9 34.17 29.70 41.93
C ILE A 9 35.64 29.29 41.71
N LYS A 10 36.42 29.06 42.78
CA LYS A 10 37.84 28.69 42.70
C LYS A 10 38.09 27.18 42.75
N ASP A 11 37.07 26.39 43.04
CA ASP A 11 37.21 24.94 43.19
C ASP A 11 37.11 24.22 41.83
N LYS A 12 38.11 23.40 41.49
CA LYS A 12 38.17 22.70 40.19
C LYS A 12 36.97 21.76 39.98
N GLY A 13 36.40 21.22 41.07
CA GLY A 13 35.17 20.44 41.04
C GLY A 13 33.93 21.25 40.63
N GLY A 14 33.90 22.56 40.96
CA GLY A 14 32.83 23.47 40.57
C GLY A 14 32.81 23.76 39.07
N ASN A 15 33.97 23.99 38.45
CA ASN A 15 34.06 24.19 37.01
C ASN A 15 33.65 22.93 36.22
N PHE A 16 34.02 21.74 36.70
CA PHE A 16 33.56 20.48 36.11
C PHE A 16 32.04 20.33 36.20
N ALA A 17 31.45 20.60 37.38
CA ALA A 17 30.00 20.52 37.55
C ALA A 17 29.25 21.51 36.63
N ILE A 18 29.78 22.73 36.43
CA ILE A 18 29.21 23.72 35.51
C ILE A 18 29.26 23.22 34.06
N ILE A 19 30.42 22.76 33.57
CA ILE A 19 30.57 22.28 32.19
C ILE A 19 29.74 21.01 31.96
N PHE A 20 29.70 20.09 32.93
CA PHE A 20 28.88 18.89 32.89
C PHE A 20 27.39 19.24 32.84
N GLY A 21 26.93 20.16 33.70
CA GLY A 21 25.54 20.65 33.69
C GLY A 21 25.16 21.32 32.37
N LEU A 22 26.04 22.15 31.82
CA LEU A 22 25.83 22.79 30.51
C LEU A 22 25.82 21.77 29.36
N SER A 23 26.60 20.71 29.45
CA SER A 23 26.68 19.66 28.43
C SER A 23 25.50 18.69 28.47
N LEU A 24 24.82 18.55 29.61
CA LEU A 24 23.60 17.74 29.72
C LEU A 24 22.46 18.28 28.86
N VAL A 25 22.36 19.60 28.69
CA VAL A 25 21.30 20.23 27.87
C VAL A 25 21.34 19.77 26.40
N PRO A 26 22.44 19.91 25.64
CA PRO A 26 22.51 19.42 24.28
C PRO A 26 22.43 17.89 24.19
N LEU A 27 22.95 17.14 25.17
CA LEU A 27 22.83 15.68 25.20
C LEU A 27 21.37 15.21 25.34
N MET A 28 20.59 15.86 26.21
CA MET A 28 19.15 15.61 26.34
C MET A 28 18.40 15.98 25.06
N GLY A 29 18.78 17.09 24.41
CA GLY A 29 18.22 17.47 23.11
C GLY A 29 18.45 16.40 22.04
N LEU A 30 19.68 15.87 21.94
CA LEU A 30 20.00 14.79 21.00
C LEU A 30 19.26 13.48 21.33
N ALA A 31 19.18 13.11 22.60
CA ALA A 31 18.44 11.93 23.03
C ALA A 31 16.95 12.04 22.70
N GLY A 32 16.35 13.20 22.95
CA GLY A 32 14.95 13.46 22.61
C GLY A 32 14.70 13.49 21.09
N ALA A 33 15.61 14.08 20.31
CA ALA A 33 15.54 14.07 18.85
C ALA A 33 15.58 12.63 18.28
N ALA A 34 16.36 11.73 18.89
CA ALA A 34 16.39 10.32 18.51
C ALA A 34 15.05 9.60 18.79
N VAL A 35 14.34 9.99 19.87
CA VAL A 35 12.99 9.48 20.17
C VAL A 35 11.99 9.94 19.12
N ASP A 36 11.99 11.23 18.78
CA ASP A 36 11.12 11.79 17.74
C ASP A 36 11.40 11.16 16.37
N TYR A 37 12.68 10.96 16.03
CA TYR A 37 13.05 10.24 14.80
C TYR A 37 12.53 8.80 14.77
N SER A 38 12.58 8.10 15.91
CA SER A 38 12.01 6.75 16.02
C SER A 38 10.48 6.74 15.84
N ARG A 39 9.78 7.82 16.22
CA ARG A 39 8.33 7.97 15.97
C ARG A 39 8.05 8.12 14.48
N ILE A 40 8.86 8.93 13.78
CA ILE A 40 8.75 9.12 12.32
C ILE A 40 8.89 7.78 11.60
N LEU A 41 9.96 7.03 11.89
CA LEU A 41 10.22 5.74 11.22
C LEU A 41 9.10 4.71 11.45
N LYS A 42 8.55 4.65 12.67
CA LYS A 42 7.43 3.75 12.98
C LYS A 42 6.17 4.12 12.21
N ALA A 43 5.87 5.41 12.15
CA ALA A 43 4.71 5.90 11.42
C ALA A 43 4.87 5.73 9.90
N GLU A 44 6.07 5.94 9.35
CA GLU A 44 6.37 5.70 7.94
C GLU A 44 6.15 4.23 7.56
N SER A 45 6.73 3.29 8.33
CA SER A 45 6.53 1.86 8.09
C SER A 45 5.06 1.43 8.19
N ARG A 46 4.31 2.01 9.14
CA ARG A 46 2.89 1.71 9.31
C ARG A 46 2.04 2.32 8.20
N LEU A 47 2.30 3.56 7.81
CA LEU A 47 1.63 4.24 6.71
C LEU A 47 1.90 3.52 5.38
N GLN A 48 3.12 3.01 5.17
CA GLN A 48 3.48 2.19 4.01
C GLN A 48 2.62 0.93 3.96
N SER A 49 2.60 0.18 5.06
CA SER A 49 1.83 -1.07 5.15
C SER A 49 0.33 -0.82 4.93
N ALA A 50 -0.19 0.29 5.47
CA ALA A 50 -1.58 0.69 5.30
C ALA A 50 -1.88 1.12 3.85
N ALA A 51 -0.97 1.85 3.20
CA ALA A 51 -1.09 2.26 1.80
C ALA A 51 -1.08 1.06 0.85
N ASP A 52 -0.21 0.08 1.07
CA ASP A 52 -0.14 -1.15 0.28
C ASP A 52 -1.41 -2.00 0.45
N ALA A 53 -1.90 -2.14 1.68
CA ALA A 53 -3.16 -2.82 1.96
C ALA A 53 -4.36 -2.11 1.30
N ALA A 54 -4.39 -0.77 1.36
CA ALA A 54 -5.40 0.05 0.70
C ALA A 54 -5.36 -0.09 -0.81
N ALA A 55 -4.18 -0.07 -1.44
CA ALA A 55 -4.02 -0.23 -2.87
C ALA A 55 -4.48 -1.62 -3.34
N LEU A 56 -4.12 -2.67 -2.61
CA LEU A 56 -4.56 -4.04 -2.92
C LEU A 56 -6.07 -4.23 -2.73
N ALA A 57 -6.63 -3.71 -1.64
CA ALA A 57 -8.07 -3.77 -1.37
C ALA A 57 -8.86 -3.02 -2.45
N ALA A 58 -8.40 -1.82 -2.83
CA ALA A 58 -9.03 -1.05 -3.91
C ALA A 58 -8.93 -1.76 -5.26
N ALA A 59 -7.78 -2.34 -5.59
CA ALA A 59 -7.58 -3.06 -6.84
C ALA A 59 -8.40 -4.37 -6.92
N SER A 60 -8.68 -5.02 -5.78
CA SER A 60 -9.41 -6.30 -5.73
C SER A 60 -10.92 -6.16 -5.52
N GLY A 61 -11.37 -5.10 -4.85
CA GLY A 61 -12.78 -4.91 -4.47
C GLY A 61 -13.50 -3.75 -5.15
N GLY A 62 -12.81 -2.90 -5.91
CA GLY A 62 -13.42 -1.74 -6.57
C GLY A 62 -13.91 -2.05 -7.98
N ASP A 63 -15.20 -1.80 -8.23
CA ASP A 63 -15.80 -1.95 -9.57
C ASP A 63 -15.66 -0.68 -10.43
N ASP A 64 -15.62 0.50 -9.80
CA ASP A 64 -15.38 1.81 -10.43
C ASP A 64 -14.34 2.61 -9.62
N VAL A 65 -13.77 3.65 -10.24
CA VAL A 65 -12.75 4.53 -9.62
C VAL A 65 -13.25 5.16 -8.32
N ASN A 66 -14.54 5.49 -8.23
CA ASN A 66 -15.14 6.02 -7.00
C ASN A 66 -15.20 4.97 -5.88
N ASP A 67 -15.44 3.71 -6.21
CA ASP A 67 -15.45 2.60 -5.26
C ASP A 67 -14.03 2.27 -4.80
N MET A 68 -13.09 2.20 -5.73
CA MET A 68 -11.67 2.04 -5.46
C MET A 68 -11.16 3.13 -4.49
N ARG A 69 -11.54 4.39 -4.71
CA ARG A 69 -11.19 5.51 -3.83
C ARG A 69 -11.80 5.36 -2.43
N ARG A 70 -13.07 4.97 -2.33
CA ARG A 70 -13.74 4.76 -1.03
C ARG A 70 -13.13 3.59 -0.27
N ILE A 71 -12.88 2.47 -0.94
CA ILE A 71 -12.26 1.28 -0.37
C ILE A 71 -10.85 1.63 0.10
N ALA A 72 -10.01 2.25 -0.75
CA ALA A 72 -8.67 2.68 -0.39
C ALA A 72 -8.67 3.56 0.86
N ALA A 73 -9.53 4.58 0.93
CA ALA A 73 -9.63 5.46 2.08
C ALA A 73 -10.04 4.71 3.36
N SER A 74 -11.05 3.85 3.29
CA SER A 74 -11.52 3.08 4.46
C SER A 74 -10.48 2.08 4.99
N PHE A 75 -9.75 1.42 4.09
CA PHE A 75 -8.69 0.49 4.45
C PHE A 75 -7.47 1.23 5.00
N LEU A 76 -7.12 2.38 4.43
CA LEU A 76 -6.01 3.19 4.93
C LEU A 76 -6.27 3.66 6.37
N GLU A 77 -7.45 4.20 6.63
CA GLU A 77 -7.87 4.65 7.97
C GLU A 77 -7.88 3.49 8.97
N SER A 78 -8.42 2.33 8.59
CA SER A 78 -8.50 1.16 9.48
C SER A 78 -7.13 0.59 9.86
N ASN A 79 -6.13 0.71 8.98
CA ASN A 79 -4.79 0.17 9.22
C ASN A 79 -3.85 1.16 9.93
N ALA A 80 -4.16 2.46 9.87
CA ALA A 80 -3.37 3.49 10.52
C ALA A 80 -4.22 4.56 11.25
N PRO A 81 -5.15 4.18 12.15
CA PRO A 81 -6.08 5.13 12.78
C PRO A 81 -5.36 6.21 13.60
N ASP A 82 -4.23 5.84 14.23
CA ASP A 82 -3.44 6.75 15.07
C ASP A 82 -2.72 7.84 14.26
N LEU A 83 -2.67 7.73 12.93
CA LEU A 83 -2.01 8.68 12.03
C LEU A 83 -2.99 9.62 11.32
N SER A 84 -4.31 9.37 11.45
CA SER A 84 -5.37 10.10 10.72
C SER A 84 -5.04 10.33 9.23
N PRO A 85 -4.70 9.25 8.48
CA PRO A 85 -4.11 9.37 7.17
C PRO A 85 -5.12 9.85 6.12
N THR A 86 -4.69 10.70 5.21
CA THR A 86 -5.48 11.10 4.03
C THR A 86 -5.06 10.29 2.81
N ALA A 87 -6.04 9.80 2.05
CA ALA A 87 -5.82 9.05 0.81
C ALA A 87 -6.18 9.89 -0.43
N GLU A 88 -5.27 9.95 -1.39
CA GLU A 88 -5.54 10.35 -2.77
C GLU A 88 -5.40 9.11 -3.67
N THR A 89 -6.43 8.77 -4.43
CA THR A 89 -6.42 7.61 -5.34
C THR A 89 -6.55 8.09 -6.77
N THR A 90 -5.61 7.67 -7.62
CA THR A 90 -5.58 7.97 -9.05
C THR A 90 -5.57 6.67 -9.83
N VAL A 91 -6.44 6.54 -10.82
CA VAL A 91 -6.49 5.39 -11.72
C VAL A 91 -6.13 5.87 -13.11
N SER A 92 -5.10 5.28 -13.71
CA SER A 92 -4.61 5.63 -15.05
C SER A 92 -4.43 4.36 -15.88
N GLY A 93 -5.38 4.11 -16.78
CA GLY A 93 -5.36 2.93 -17.65
C GLY A 93 -5.46 1.64 -16.84
N ASN A 94 -4.34 0.95 -16.65
CA ASN A 94 -4.23 -0.31 -15.92
C ASN A 94 -3.64 -0.16 -14.50
N THR A 95 -3.21 1.04 -14.13
CA THR A 95 -2.49 1.29 -12.87
C THR A 95 -3.39 2.05 -11.91
N LEU A 96 -3.55 1.51 -10.70
CA LEU A 96 -4.15 2.19 -9.57
C LEU A 96 -3.03 2.65 -8.64
N THR A 97 -3.03 3.93 -8.31
CA THR A 97 -2.06 4.56 -7.41
C THR A 97 -2.79 5.11 -6.21
N VAL A 98 -2.37 4.73 -5.01
CA VAL A 98 -2.81 5.29 -3.73
C VAL A 98 -1.68 6.10 -3.13
N VAL A 99 -1.92 7.38 -2.92
CA VAL A 99 -1.03 8.28 -2.18
C VAL A 99 -1.61 8.45 -0.78
N ALA A 100 -0.87 7.99 0.22
CA ALA A 100 -1.20 8.12 1.63
C ALA A 100 -0.38 9.25 2.25
N ARG A 101 -1.04 10.17 2.95
CA ARG A 101 -0.40 11.28 3.66
C ARG A 101 -0.76 11.26 5.14
N ALA A 102 0.20 11.55 6.01
CA ALA A 102 -0.03 11.70 7.44
C ALA A 102 0.89 12.77 8.04
N GLU A 103 0.44 13.36 9.15
CA GLU A 103 1.23 14.30 9.95
C GLU A 103 1.51 13.69 11.32
N ILE A 104 2.72 13.89 11.83
CA ILE A 104 3.17 13.34 13.12
C ILE A 104 3.69 14.47 13.97
N ASP A 105 3.16 14.59 15.18
CA ASP A 105 3.66 15.52 16.18
C ASP A 105 5.04 15.08 16.69
N LEU A 106 5.96 16.05 16.78
CA LEU A 106 7.34 15.85 17.23
C LEU A 106 7.60 16.71 18.48
N PRO A 107 7.26 16.23 19.68
CA PRO A 107 7.28 17.06 20.89
C PRO A 107 8.66 17.63 21.23
N VAL A 108 9.74 16.89 20.96
CA VAL A 108 11.10 17.36 21.24
C VAL A 108 11.54 18.33 20.15
N LEU A 109 11.37 17.97 18.88
CA LEU A 109 11.74 18.84 17.76
C LEU A 109 10.88 20.10 17.68
N ALA A 110 9.67 20.10 18.25
CA ALA A 110 8.82 21.28 18.42
C ALA A 110 9.53 22.38 19.20
N ALA A 111 10.26 22.02 20.26
CA ALA A 111 11.06 22.97 21.05
C ALA A 111 12.19 23.61 20.23
N PHE A 112 12.59 22.98 19.12
CA PHE A 112 13.59 23.45 18.17
C PHE A 112 12.97 24.07 16.89
N GLY A 113 11.66 24.27 16.85
CA GLY A 113 10.96 24.93 15.73
C GLY A 113 10.41 23.99 14.66
N TRP A 114 10.49 22.67 14.84
CA TRP A 114 9.90 21.67 13.94
C TRP A 114 8.81 20.87 14.66
N PRO A 115 7.57 21.40 14.75
CA PRO A 115 6.52 20.77 15.54
C PRO A 115 5.93 19.51 14.91
N VAL A 116 6.02 19.36 13.59
CA VAL A 116 5.41 18.24 12.85
C VAL A 116 6.33 17.71 11.76
N ALA A 117 6.27 16.39 11.51
CA ALA A 117 6.77 15.76 10.29
C ALA A 117 5.60 15.38 9.38
N ARG A 118 5.74 15.68 8.09
CA ARG A 118 4.79 15.27 7.05
C ARG A 118 5.34 14.08 6.30
N LEU A 119 4.54 13.02 6.22
CA LEU A 119 4.85 11.81 5.47
C LEU A 119 3.94 11.73 4.25
N GLU A 120 4.53 11.33 3.13
CA GLU A 120 3.82 11.04 1.89
C GLU A 120 4.36 9.76 1.30
N ILE A 121 3.48 8.78 1.11
CA ILE A 121 3.79 7.46 0.61
C ILE A 121 2.94 7.19 -0.61
N THR A 122 3.57 6.72 -1.69
CA THR A 122 2.88 6.35 -2.91
C THR A 122 2.97 4.84 -3.10
N SER A 123 1.83 4.17 -3.16
CA SER A 123 1.70 2.75 -3.50
C SER A 123 0.95 2.58 -4.81
N GLY A 124 1.39 1.63 -5.65
CA GLY A 124 0.84 1.41 -6.98
C GLY A 124 0.59 -0.06 -7.26
N VAL A 125 -0.55 -0.38 -7.86
CA VAL A 125 -0.92 -1.72 -8.31
C VAL A 125 -1.22 -1.67 -9.80
N GLU A 126 -0.53 -2.51 -10.58
CA GLU A 126 -0.76 -2.66 -12.01
C GLU A 126 -1.61 -3.90 -12.28
N SER A 127 -2.76 -3.70 -12.93
CA SER A 127 -3.73 -4.75 -13.26
C SER A 127 -3.60 -5.21 -14.71
N ALA A 128 -3.82 -6.51 -14.95
CA ALA A 128 -3.75 -7.08 -16.30
C ALA A 128 -4.87 -6.58 -17.24
N LEU A 129 -5.93 -6.00 -16.68
CA LEU A 129 -7.05 -5.38 -17.41
C LEU A 129 -7.14 -3.89 -17.06
N PRO A 130 -7.54 -3.03 -18.01
CA PRO A 130 -7.68 -1.60 -17.75
C PRO A 130 -8.73 -1.38 -16.64
N LEU A 131 -8.29 -0.69 -15.59
CA LEU A 131 -9.09 -0.28 -14.45
C LEU A 131 -9.91 0.93 -14.88
N GLY A 132 -11.22 0.74 -14.95
CA GLY A 132 -12.18 1.82 -15.17
C GLY A 132 -12.26 2.34 -16.60
N ASN A 133 -13.24 1.82 -17.34
CA ASN A 133 -14.01 2.63 -18.29
C ASN A 133 -15.44 2.09 -18.40
N GLY A 134 -16.34 2.59 -17.53
CA GLY A 134 -17.79 2.44 -17.67
C GLY A 134 -18.45 1.24 -16.96
N LYS A 135 -19.08 1.52 -15.81
CA LYS A 135 -20.23 0.84 -15.18
C LYS A 135 -20.26 -0.70 -15.24
N VAL A 136 -19.92 -1.36 -14.13
CA VAL A 136 -20.38 -2.73 -13.86
C VAL A 136 -21.46 -2.69 -12.78
N ARG A 137 -22.67 -2.25 -13.18
CA ARG A 137 -23.88 -2.74 -12.55
C ARG A 137 -23.93 -4.23 -12.84
N LEU A 138 -24.05 -5.06 -11.81
CA LEU A 138 -24.33 -6.49 -11.95
C LEU A 138 -25.72 -6.64 -12.59
N GLU A 139 -25.79 -6.50 -13.91
CA GLU A 139 -26.91 -6.95 -14.73
C GLU A 139 -26.71 -8.45 -14.92
N GLU A 140 -27.48 -9.18 -14.12
CA GLU A 140 -27.96 -10.52 -14.34
C GLU A 140 -28.14 -10.78 -15.86
N GLY A 141 -27.36 -11.69 -16.45
CA GLY A 141 -27.54 -12.14 -17.83
C GLY A 141 -26.61 -11.58 -18.93
N LYS A 142 -25.31 -11.35 -18.69
CA LYS A 142 -24.38 -10.97 -19.77
C LYS A 142 -23.96 -12.15 -20.66
N SER A 143 -24.43 -12.16 -21.91
CA SER A 143 -23.77 -12.88 -23.02
C SER A 143 -22.48 -12.16 -23.41
N TYR A 144 -21.35 -12.86 -23.32
CA TYR A 144 -20.05 -12.34 -23.74
C TYR A 144 -19.92 -12.47 -25.27
N SER A 145 -19.57 -11.38 -25.97
CA SER A 145 -19.32 -11.43 -27.42
C SER A 145 -18.17 -12.41 -27.73
N PRO A 146 -18.28 -13.27 -28.76
CA PRO A 146 -17.24 -14.26 -29.10
C PRO A 146 -15.83 -13.66 -29.21
N GLN A 147 -15.73 -12.40 -29.66
CA GLN A 147 -14.47 -11.68 -29.82
C GLN A 147 -13.75 -11.41 -28.47
N VAL A 148 -14.51 -11.21 -27.38
CA VAL A 148 -13.96 -10.95 -26.04
C VAL A 148 -13.45 -12.24 -25.41
N VAL A 149 -14.19 -13.35 -25.61
CA VAL A 149 -13.78 -14.68 -25.14
C VAL A 149 -12.50 -15.13 -25.87
N ASP A 150 -12.43 -14.90 -27.17
CA ASP A 150 -11.25 -15.23 -27.97
C ASP A 150 -10.02 -14.39 -27.59
N ALA A 151 -10.22 -13.11 -27.27
CA ALA A 151 -9.14 -12.25 -26.76
C ALA A 151 -8.61 -12.73 -25.40
N GLN A 152 -9.49 -13.12 -24.48
CA GLN A 152 -9.09 -13.65 -23.17
C GLN A 152 -8.36 -14.99 -23.28
N ILE A 153 -8.82 -15.88 -24.16
CA ILE A 153 -8.13 -17.16 -24.44
C ILE A 153 -6.73 -16.90 -25.02
N ALA A 154 -6.58 -15.89 -25.90
CA ALA A 154 -5.28 -15.52 -26.46
C ALA A 154 -4.30 -14.98 -25.39
N ILE A 155 -4.80 -14.21 -24.41
CA ILE A 155 -4.00 -13.72 -23.29
C ILE A 155 -3.61 -14.89 -22.36
N ALA A 156 -4.56 -15.76 -22.02
CA ALA A 156 -4.33 -16.93 -21.19
C ALA A 156 -3.28 -17.88 -21.82
N ARG A 157 -3.34 -18.10 -23.14
CA ARG A 157 -2.32 -18.87 -23.89
C ARG A 157 -0.93 -18.24 -23.79
N ARG A 158 -0.81 -16.93 -23.90
CA ARG A 158 0.48 -16.22 -23.79
C ARG A 158 1.06 -16.31 -22.37
N GLN A 159 0.23 -16.19 -21.35
CA GLN A 159 0.65 -16.32 -19.95
C GLN A 159 1.07 -17.76 -19.63
N PHE A 160 0.27 -18.73 -20.07
CA PHE A 160 0.58 -20.15 -19.91
C PHE A 160 1.91 -20.51 -20.60
N ALA A 161 2.09 -20.13 -21.86
CA ALA A 161 3.34 -20.37 -22.60
C ALA A 161 4.58 -19.77 -21.92
N ARG A 162 4.44 -18.60 -21.26
CA ARG A 162 5.52 -18.00 -20.45
C ARG A 162 5.80 -18.79 -19.18
N ALA A 163 4.76 -19.27 -18.49
CA ALA A 163 4.87 -20.04 -17.26
C ALA A 163 5.52 -21.40 -17.48
N VAL A 164 5.19 -22.08 -18.58
CA VAL A 164 5.72 -23.42 -18.88
C VAL A 164 7.07 -23.42 -19.63
N ARG A 165 7.58 -22.23 -20.01
CA ARG A 165 8.83 -22.07 -20.77
C ARG A 165 10.05 -22.69 -20.07
N LYS A 166 10.09 -22.65 -18.73
CA LYS A 166 11.19 -23.19 -17.93
C LYS A 166 11.01 -24.66 -17.55
N LEU A 167 9.90 -25.30 -17.93
CA LEU A 167 9.61 -26.69 -17.57
C LEU A 167 10.26 -27.69 -18.54
N PRO A 168 10.61 -28.90 -18.05
CA PRO A 168 11.03 -30.02 -18.90
C PRO A 168 9.99 -30.34 -19.99
N GLN A 169 10.45 -30.72 -21.18
CA GLN A 169 9.60 -30.85 -22.37
C GLN A 169 8.38 -31.78 -22.17
N HIS A 170 8.58 -32.92 -21.50
CA HIS A 170 7.50 -33.89 -21.24
C HIS A 170 6.39 -33.36 -20.31
N MET A 171 6.71 -32.48 -19.35
CA MET A 171 5.71 -31.83 -18.49
C MET A 171 4.99 -30.72 -19.22
N ARG A 172 5.73 -29.96 -20.03
CA ARG A 172 5.19 -28.87 -20.86
C ARG A 172 4.11 -29.39 -21.81
N GLU A 173 4.40 -30.45 -22.56
CA GLU A 173 3.47 -31.06 -23.50
C GLU A 173 2.22 -31.62 -22.80
N LYS A 174 2.37 -32.21 -21.60
CA LYS A 174 1.23 -32.70 -20.80
C LYS A 174 0.33 -31.55 -20.34
N MET A 175 0.94 -30.47 -19.83
CA MET A 175 0.19 -29.32 -19.33
C MET A 175 -0.46 -28.53 -20.48
N GLU A 176 0.19 -28.40 -21.63
CA GLU A 176 -0.38 -27.79 -22.84
C GLU A 176 -1.63 -28.54 -23.31
N ARG A 177 -1.58 -29.88 -23.34
CA ARG A 177 -2.76 -30.70 -23.69
C ARG A 177 -3.89 -30.55 -22.69
N GLN A 178 -3.60 -30.46 -21.39
CA GLN A 178 -4.62 -30.24 -20.36
C GLN A 178 -5.27 -28.86 -20.49
N PHE A 179 -4.45 -27.83 -20.71
CA PHE A 179 -4.90 -26.46 -20.89
C PHE A 179 -5.80 -26.30 -22.13
N GLU A 180 -5.40 -26.88 -23.26
CA GLU A 180 -6.22 -26.86 -24.48
C GLU A 180 -7.53 -27.67 -24.34
N ALA A 181 -7.49 -28.81 -23.63
CA ALA A 181 -8.70 -29.57 -23.32
C ALA A 181 -9.65 -28.79 -22.40
N GLU A 182 -9.12 -28.01 -21.46
CA GLU A 182 -9.90 -27.17 -20.54
C GLU A 182 -10.53 -25.97 -21.27
N ILE A 183 -9.79 -25.32 -22.18
CA ILE A 183 -10.33 -24.28 -23.07
C ILE A 183 -11.44 -24.85 -23.97
N ALA A 184 -11.25 -26.05 -24.53
CA ALA A 184 -12.25 -26.71 -25.36
C ALA A 184 -13.52 -27.05 -24.57
N ARG A 185 -13.38 -27.52 -23.32
CA ARG A 185 -14.52 -27.77 -22.40
C ARG A 185 -15.23 -26.49 -21.98
N ALA A 186 -14.50 -25.41 -21.75
CA ALA A 186 -15.09 -24.10 -21.43
C ALA A 186 -15.91 -23.56 -22.62
N ARG A 187 -15.38 -23.67 -23.85
CA ARG A 187 -16.10 -23.33 -25.08
C ARG A 187 -17.33 -24.22 -25.32
N GLY A 188 -17.22 -25.52 -25.08
CA GLY A 188 -18.35 -26.46 -25.22
C GLY A 188 -19.51 -26.18 -24.27
N ARG A 189 -19.20 -25.80 -23.02
CA ARG A 189 -20.23 -25.37 -22.03
C ARG A 189 -20.92 -24.07 -22.44
N TYR A 190 -20.19 -23.15 -23.07
CA TYR A 190 -20.74 -21.90 -23.57
C TYR A 190 -21.75 -22.11 -24.72
N ILE A 191 -21.47 -23.05 -25.63
CA ILE A 191 -22.33 -23.35 -26.78
C ILE A 191 -23.53 -24.24 -26.39
N SER A 192 -23.34 -25.19 -25.45
CA SER A 192 -24.41 -26.06 -24.93
C SER A 192 -25.42 -25.34 -24.01
N GLN A 193 -25.07 -24.18 -23.46
CA GLN A 193 -25.94 -23.33 -22.65
C GLN A 193 -26.47 -22.11 -23.43
N GLY A 194 -26.58 -22.26 -24.76
CA GLY A 194 -27.25 -21.29 -25.62
C GLY A 194 -28.72 -21.15 -25.28
N GLY A 195 -29.05 -20.19 -24.41
CA GLY A 195 -30.41 -19.80 -24.06
C GLY A 195 -30.81 -20.22 -22.64
N ALA A 196 -30.81 -19.24 -21.73
CA ALA A 196 -31.46 -19.28 -20.42
C ALA A 196 -31.04 -20.41 -19.45
N LEU A 197 -30.06 -20.12 -18.60
CA LEU A 197 -30.02 -20.76 -17.28
C LEU A 197 -30.90 -20.01 -16.29
N ARG A 198 -32.14 -20.48 -16.19
CA ARG A 198 -32.87 -20.46 -14.93
C ARG A 198 -32.08 -21.29 -13.91
N ILE A 199 -31.62 -20.65 -12.84
CA ILE A 199 -31.25 -21.37 -11.64
C ILE A 199 -32.45 -21.24 -10.70
N THR A 200 -33.22 -22.33 -10.62
CA THR A 200 -34.22 -22.51 -9.57
C THR A 200 -33.47 -22.88 -8.29
N ARG A 201 -33.69 -22.06 -7.26
CA ARG A 201 -33.55 -22.25 -5.81
C ARG A 201 -32.47 -23.18 -5.26
#